data_AF-A0A2S4Z7R7-F1
#
_entry.id   AF-A0A2S4Z7R7-F1
#
_cell.length_a   1.000
_cell.length_b   1.000
_cell.length_c   1.000
_cell.angle_alpha   90.00
_cell.angle_beta   90.00
_cell.angle_gamma   90.00
#
_symmetry.space_group_name_H-M   'P 1'
#
loop_
_entity.id
_entity.type
_entity.pdbx_description
1 polymer ?
#
loop_
_entity_poly.entity_id
_entity_poly.type
_entity_poly.pdbx_seq_one_letter_code
_entity_poly.pdbx_strand_id
1 'polypeptide(L)'
;MTDSRGPLAEQREGALANEVEGYLLARADQEQARREADAFCARLPWLTTAQAEEVARLYAEQHIELTRQRLRHTIRRAEELRREYEARYAQLRHRLLTWHALCGSAVLACATGVSAAVCAVVR
;
A
#
# COMPACT_ATOMS: atom_id res chain seq x y z
N MET A 1 3.97 24.20 -26.58
CA MET A 1 3.18 22.97 -26.84
C MET A 1 3.45 22.00 -25.70
N THR A 2 3.02 22.40 -24.51
CA THR A 2 3.28 21.71 -23.23
C THR A 2 2.08 20.83 -22.92
N ASP A 3 2.39 19.57 -22.68
CA ASP A 3 1.49 18.46 -22.41
C ASP A 3 0.56 18.75 -21.21
N SER A 4 -0.67 19.17 -21.48
CA SER A 4 -1.77 19.19 -20.51
C SER A 4 -2.42 17.81 -20.43
N ARG A 5 -1.65 16.77 -20.10
CA ARG A 5 -2.25 15.54 -19.58
C ARG A 5 -2.87 15.87 -18.23
N GLY A 6 -4.20 15.92 -18.20
CA GLY A 6 -4.93 16.17 -16.95
C GLY A 6 -4.69 15.05 -15.93
N PRO A 7 -4.90 15.31 -14.63
CA PRO A 7 -4.64 14.35 -13.54
C PRO A 7 -5.37 13.00 -13.70
N LEU A 8 -6.47 12.97 -14.45
CA LEU A 8 -7.20 11.74 -14.79
C LEU A 8 -6.44 10.84 -15.77
N ALA A 9 -5.67 11.42 -16.69
CA ALA A 9 -4.86 10.68 -17.66
C ALA A 9 -3.68 10.00 -16.95
N GLU A 10 -2.99 10.73 -16.06
CA GLU A 10 -1.90 10.19 -15.25
C GLU A 10 -2.38 9.08 -14.30
N GLN A 11 -3.55 9.24 -13.66
CA GLN A 11 -4.16 8.20 -12.84
C GLN A 11 -4.50 6.94 -13.64
N ARG A 12 -4.96 7.11 -14.88
CA ARG A 12 -5.30 5.99 -15.77
C ARG A 12 -4.06 5.29 -16.30
N GLU A 13 -3.02 6.04 -16.64
CA GLU A 13 -1.69 5.49 -16.98
C GLU A 13 -1.12 4.69 -15.80
N GLY A 14 -1.20 5.21 -14.57
CA GLY A 14 -0.77 4.50 -13.36
C GLY A 14 -1.58 3.23 -13.07
N ALA A 15 -2.90 3.27 -13.26
CA ALA A 15 -3.75 2.09 -13.10
C ALA A 15 -3.40 0.99 -14.11
N LEU A 16 -3.17 1.36 -15.37
CA LEU A 16 -2.75 0.43 -16.41
C LEU A 16 -1.36 -0.15 -16.13
N ALA A 17 -0.42 0.68 -15.68
CA ALA A 17 0.92 0.21 -15.31
C ALA A 17 0.86 -0.85 -14.19
N ASN A 18 0.04 -0.62 -13.15
CA ASN A 18 -0.16 -1.59 -12.08
C ASN A 18 -0.82 -2.89 -12.56
N GLU A 19 -1.79 -2.81 -13.48
CA GLU A 19 -2.44 -3.99 -14.06
C GLU A 19 -1.46 -4.81 -14.89
N VAL A 20 -0.64 -4.15 -15.71
CA VAL A 20 0.41 -4.80 -16.50
C VAL A 20 1.47 -5.41 -15.60
N GLU A 21 1.94 -4.69 -14.57
CA GLU A 21 2.88 -5.23 -13.58
C GLU A 21 2.32 -6.47 -12.90
N GLY A 22 1.06 -6.42 -12.44
CA GLY A 22 0.38 -7.56 -11.84
C GLY A 22 0.29 -8.76 -12.78
N TYR A 23 -0.03 -8.53 -14.06
CA TYR A 23 -0.04 -9.58 -15.08
C TYR A 23 1.36 -10.16 -15.30
N LEU A 24 2.40 -9.33 -15.41
CA LEU A 24 3.78 -9.76 -15.62
C LEU A 24 4.29 -10.60 -14.44
N LEU A 25 4.01 -10.18 -13.20
CA LEU A 25 4.34 -10.93 -11.99
C LEU A 25 3.63 -12.28 -11.97
N ALA A 26 2.33 -12.32 -12.29
CA ALA A 26 1.57 -13.57 -12.36
C ALA A 26 2.10 -14.53 -13.43
N ARG A 27 2.50 -13.99 -14.59
CA ARG A 27 3.11 -14.79 -15.68
C ARG A 27 4.48 -15.32 -15.29
N ALA A 28 5.30 -14.53 -14.60
CA ALA A 28 6.59 -14.97 -14.10
C ALA A 28 6.45 -16.09 -13.05
N ASP A 29 5.49 -15.95 -12.13
CA ASP A 29 5.18 -16.98 -11.11
C ASP A 29 4.74 -18.29 -11.75
N GLN A 30 3.88 -18.23 -12.77
CA GLN A 30 3.41 -19.40 -13.50
C GLN A 30 4.55 -20.14 -14.22
N GLU A 31 5.44 -19.39 -14.89
CA GLU A 31 6.61 -19.94 -15.57
C GLU A 31 7.57 -20.59 -14.57
N GLN A 32 7.80 -19.96 -13.42
CA GLN A 32 8.64 -20.48 -12.36
C GLN A 32 8.06 -21.78 -11.77
N ALA A 33 6.77 -21.80 -11.43
CA ALA A 33 6.10 -22.98 -10.90
C ALA A 33 6.18 -24.18 -11.88
N ARG A 34 6.09 -23.92 -13.19
CA ARG A 34 6.26 -24.96 -14.22
C ARG A 34 7.68 -25.52 -14.25
N ARG A 35 8.70 -24.66 -14.20
CA ARG A 35 10.11 -25.11 -14.15
C ARG A 35 10.40 -25.93 -12.90
N GLU A 36 9.86 -25.52 -11.75
CA GLU A 36 9.99 -26.27 -10.50
C GLU A 36 9.31 -27.63 -10.58
N ALA A 37 8.12 -27.71 -11.19
CA ALA A 37 7.43 -28.96 -11.43
C ALA A 37 8.20 -29.90 -12.37
N ASP A 38 8.74 -29.38 -13.48
CA ASP A 38 9.54 -30.16 -14.42
C ASP A 38 10.82 -30.70 -13.75
N ALA A 39 11.51 -29.85 -12.98
CA ALA A 39 12.68 -30.25 -12.21
C ALA A 39 12.36 -31.31 -11.13
N PHE A 40 11.17 -31.21 -10.52
CA PHE A 40 10.69 -32.21 -9.57
C PHE A 40 10.38 -33.55 -10.26
N CYS A 41 9.67 -33.53 -11.39
CA CYS A 41 9.34 -34.73 -12.14
C CYS A 41 10.60 -35.43 -12.70
N ALA A 42 11.63 -34.67 -13.11
CA ALA A 42 12.91 -35.23 -13.55
C ALA A 42 13.61 -36.08 -12.46
N ARG A 43 13.29 -35.87 -11.18
CA ARG A 43 13.82 -36.66 -10.05
C ARG A 43 13.02 -37.95 -9.79
N LEU A 44 11.94 -38.18 -10.54
CA LEU A 44 11.05 -39.32 -10.41
C LEU A 44 11.06 -40.13 -11.72
N PRO A 45 12.18 -40.81 -12.06
CA PRO A 45 12.37 -41.47 -13.36
C PRO A 45 11.43 -42.66 -13.59
N TRP A 46 10.70 -43.09 -12.57
CA TRP A 46 9.68 -44.14 -12.63
C TRP A 46 8.31 -43.62 -13.10
N LEU A 47 8.13 -42.29 -13.20
CA LEU A 47 6.90 -41.71 -13.75
C LEU A 47 6.90 -41.79 -15.27
N THR A 48 5.76 -42.20 -15.83
CA THR A 48 5.48 -42.01 -17.25
C THR A 48 5.27 -40.52 -17.56
N THR A 49 5.43 -40.12 -18.82
CA THR A 49 5.20 -38.74 -19.27
C THR A 49 3.82 -38.22 -18.88
N ALA A 50 2.77 -39.04 -19.04
CA ALA A 50 1.40 -38.66 -18.67
C ALA A 50 1.25 -38.41 -17.16
N GLN A 51 1.93 -39.20 -16.31
CA GLN A 51 1.90 -39.00 -14.86
C GLN A 51 2.70 -37.76 -14.43
N ALA A 52 3.83 -37.49 -15.09
CA ALA A 52 4.61 -36.28 -14.86
C ALA A 52 3.82 -35.02 -15.23
N GLU A 53 3.13 -35.01 -16.37
CA GLU A 53 2.26 -33.91 -16.79
C GLU A 53 1.10 -33.67 -15.81
N GLU A 54 0.47 -34.73 -15.31
CA GLU A 54 -0.59 -34.65 -14.32
C GLU A 54 -0.11 -34.04 -13.00
N VAL A 55 1.04 -34.50 -12.49
CA VAL A 55 1.65 -33.94 -11.27
C VAL A 55 2.03 -32.48 -11.46
N ALA A 56 2.60 -32.12 -12.61
CA ALA A 56 2.95 -30.74 -12.92
C ALA A 56 1.72 -29.82 -12.97
N ARG A 57 0.60 -30.31 -13.54
CA ARG A 57 -0.66 -29.56 -13.56
C ARG A 57 -1.21 -29.32 -12.15
N LEU A 58 -1.31 -30.37 -11.33
CA LEU A 58 -1.80 -30.28 -9.96
C LEU A 58 -0.92 -29.39 -9.09
N TYR A 59 0.41 -29.47 -9.25
CA TYR A 59 1.34 -28.60 -8.56
C TYR A 59 1.12 -27.13 -8.94
N ALA A 60 0.99 -26.82 -10.23
CA ALA A 60 0.77 -25.46 -10.70
C ALA A 60 -0.55 -24.88 -10.15
N GLU A 61 -1.62 -25.67 -10.12
CA GLU A 61 -2.91 -25.27 -9.52
C GLU A 61 -2.78 -24.97 -8.03
N GLN A 62 -2.10 -25.85 -7.28
CA GLN A 62 -1.86 -25.65 -5.85
C GLN A 62 -0.99 -24.42 -5.59
N HIS A 63 0.06 -24.21 -6.40
CA HIS A 63 0.97 -23.08 -6.27
C HIS A 63 0.22 -21.75 -6.45
N ILE A 64 -0.62 -21.64 -7.48
CA ILE A 64 -1.44 -20.45 -7.74
C ILE A 64 -2.36 -20.14 -6.55
N GLU A 65 -3.00 -21.16 -5.97
CA GLU A 65 -3.88 -20.95 -4.82
C GLU A 65 -3.11 -20.48 -3.57
N LEU A 66 -1.95 -21.06 -3.31
CA LEU A 66 -1.08 -20.63 -2.20
C LEU A 66 -0.57 -19.20 -2.39
N THR A 67 -0.13 -18.84 -3.60
CA THR A 67 0.31 -17.48 -3.92
C THR A 67 -0.84 -16.48 -3.73
N ARG A 68 -2.05 -16.81 -4.18
CA ARG A 68 -3.25 -15.98 -3.95
C ARG A 68 -3.55 -15.79 -2.47
N GLN A 69 -3.48 -16.86 -1.66
CA GLN A 69 -3.72 -16.78 -0.22
C GLN A 69 -2.68 -15.89 0.47
N ARG A 70 -1.40 -16.04 0.12
CA ARG A 70 -0.30 -15.21 0.64
C ARG A 70 -0.50 -13.74 0.28
N LEU A 71 -0.82 -13.43 -0.97
CA LEU A 71 -1.09 -12.05 -1.42
C LEU A 71 -2.27 -11.43 -0.67
N ARG A 72 -3.38 -12.17 -0.54
CA ARG A 72 -4.55 -11.69 0.23
C ARG A 72 -4.21 -11.42 1.68
N HIS A 73 -3.39 -12.28 2.29
CA HIS A 73 -2.92 -12.07 3.66
C HIS A 73 -2.05 -10.81 3.78
N THR A 74 -1.09 -10.62 2.87
CA THR A 74 -0.23 -9.44 2.84
C THR A 74 -1.03 -8.15 2.64
N ILE A 75 -1.99 -8.13 1.71
CA ILE A 75 -2.87 -6.98 1.48
C ILE A 75 -3.63 -6.63 2.76
N ARG A 76 -4.26 -7.63 3.39
CA ARG A 76 -4.98 -7.43 4.65
C ARG A 76 -4.09 -6.85 5.75
N ARG A 77 -2.88 -7.40 5.92
CA ARG A 77 -1.92 -6.88 6.90
C ARG A 77 -1.47 -5.46 6.57
N ALA A 78 -1.23 -5.14 5.31
CA ALA A 78 -0.89 -3.79 4.89
C ALA A 78 -2.02 -2.79 5.21
N GLU A 79 -3.28 -3.17 5.00
CA GLU A 79 -4.45 -2.35 5.36
C GLU A 79 -4.60 -2.19 6.88
N GLU A 80 -4.35 -3.24 7.66
CA GLU A 80 -4.34 -3.17 9.12
C GLU A 80 -3.25 -2.22 9.62
N LEU A 81 -2.01 -2.38 9.14
CA LEU A 81 -0.91 -1.47 9.49
C LEU A 81 -1.25 -0.03 9.10
N ARG A 82 -1.74 0.19 7.88
CA ARG A 82 -2.12 1.54 7.42
C ARG A 82 -3.15 2.17 8.37
N ARG A 83 -4.19 1.44 8.76
CA ARG A 83 -5.20 1.93 9.71
C ARG A 83 -4.61 2.25 11.08
N GLU A 84 -3.73 1.40 11.61
CA GLU A 84 -3.03 1.66 12.87
C GLU A 84 -2.18 2.94 12.81
N TYR A 85 -1.44 3.14 11.72
CA TYR A 85 -0.62 4.33 11.52
C TYR A 85 -1.47 5.60 11.32
N GLU A 86 -2.52 5.53 10.50
CA GLU A 86 -3.45 6.65 10.30
C GLU A 86 -4.11 7.06 11.62
N ALA A 87 -4.52 6.10 12.44
CA ALA A 87 -5.11 6.38 13.76
C ALA A 87 -4.10 7.08 14.68
N ARG A 88 -2.85 6.59 14.76
CA ARG A 88 -1.79 7.22 15.56
C ARG A 88 -1.46 8.62 15.05
N TYR A 89 -1.39 8.79 13.74
CA TYR A 89 -1.13 10.08 13.11
C TYR A 89 -2.26 11.08 13.38
N ALA A 90 -3.52 10.65 13.27
CA ALA A 90 -4.68 11.48 13.57
C ALA A 90 -4.66 11.97 15.02
N GLN A 91 -4.32 11.10 15.98
CA GLN A 91 -4.16 11.49 17.39
C GLN A 91 -3.04 12.50 17.59
N LEU A 92 -1.87 12.27 16.98
CA LEU A 92 -0.73 13.17 17.10
C LEU A 92 -1.02 14.53 16.47
N ARG A 93 -1.62 14.53 15.27
CA ARG A 93 -2.08 15.74 14.57
C ARG A 93 -3.09 16.50 15.41
N HIS A 94 -4.07 15.82 16.01
CA HIS A 94 -5.07 16.47 16.84
C HIS A 94 -4.43 17.14 18.05
N ARG A 95 -3.56 16.44 18.79
CA ARG A 95 -2.82 17.00 19.92
C ARG A 95 -1.99 18.22 19.51
N LEU A 96 -1.24 18.12 18.43
CA LEU A 96 -0.42 19.22 17.93
C LEU A 96 -1.28 20.45 17.60
N LEU A 97 -2.38 20.26 16.87
CA LEU A 97 -3.30 21.34 16.52
C LEU A 97 -3.97 21.96 17.75
N THR A 98 -4.37 21.15 18.74
CA THR A 98 -4.96 21.67 19.99
C THR A 98 -3.96 22.51 20.78
N TRP A 99 -2.70 22.08 20.86
CA TRP A 99 -1.65 22.85 21.53
C TRP A 99 -1.35 24.15 20.82
N HIS A 100 -1.22 24.14 19.49
CA HIS A 100 -1.01 25.37 18.73
C HIS A 100 -2.20 26.32 18.82
N ALA A 101 -3.43 25.82 18.78
CA ALA A 101 -4.63 26.63 18.95
C ALA A 101 -4.66 27.28 20.35
N LEU A 102 -4.37 26.51 21.40
CA LEU A 102 -4.32 27.02 22.77
C LEU A 102 -3.22 28.08 22.93
N CYS A 103 -1.99 27.79 22.53
CA CYS A 103 -0.88 28.73 22.60
C CYS A 103 -1.15 30.00 21.77
N GLY A 104 -1.66 29.85 20.54
CA GLY A 104 -2.03 30.97 19.69
C GLY A 104 -3.11 31.84 20.31
N SER A 105 -4.16 31.23 20.88
CA SER A 105 -5.22 31.96 21.58
C SER A 105 -4.72 32.70 22.82
N ALA A 106 -3.81 32.08 23.59
CA ALA A 106 -3.20 32.72 24.76
C ALA A 106 -2.35 33.92 24.36
N VAL A 107 -1.54 33.80 23.31
CA VAL A 107 -0.74 34.92 22.78
C VAL A 107 -1.64 36.07 22.31
N LEU A 108 -2.72 35.78 21.59
CA LEU A 108 -3.69 36.80 21.16
C LEU A 108 -4.39 37.47 22.35
N ALA A 109 -4.79 36.71 23.38
CA ALA A 109 -5.39 37.25 24.59
C ALA A 109 -4.41 38.15 25.36
N CYS A 110 -3.14 37.75 25.49
CA CYS A 110 -2.11 38.58 26.10
C CYS A 110 -1.87 39.86 25.31
N ALA A 111 -1.76 39.78 23.98
CA ALA A 111 -1.55 40.95 23.12
C ALA A 111 -2.70 41.97 23.24
N THR A 112 -3.95 41.48 23.20
CA THR A 112 -5.13 42.35 23.37
C THR A 112 -5.22 42.96 24.77
N GLY A 113 -4.90 42.19 25.82
CA GLY A 113 -4.83 42.70 27.19
C GLY A 113 -3.76 43.79 27.37
N VAL A 114 -2.56 43.58 26.82
CA VAL A 114 -1.48 44.58 26.83
C VAL A 114 -1.89 45.84 26.06
N SER A 115 -2.47 45.71 24.86
CA SER A 115 -2.95 46.86 24.09
C SER A 115 -4.04 47.65 24.83
N ALA A 116 -4.99 46.97 25.47
CA ALA A 116 -6.03 47.63 26.27
C ALA A 116 -5.45 48.37 27.48
N ALA A 117 -4.50 47.76 28.20
CA ALA A 117 -3.82 48.39 29.32
C ALA A 117 -3.02 49.63 28.89
N VAL A 118 -2.30 49.55 27.78
CA VAL A 118 -1.57 50.70 27.20
C VAL A 118 -2.54 51.83 26.84
N CYS A 119 -3.66 51.52 26.17
CA CYS A 119 -4.68 52.52 25.85
C CYS A 119 -5.31 53.16 27.09
N ALA A 120 -5.42 52.44 28.20
CA ALA A 120 -5.94 52.98 29.46
C ALA A 120 -4.94 53.88 30.20
N VAL A 121 -3.63 53.60 30.10
CA VAL A 121 -2.57 54.42 30.71
C VAL A 121 -2.31 55.71 29.95
N VAL A 122 -2.52 55.71 28.63
CA VAL A 122 -2.29 56.88 27.76
C VAL A 122 -3.46 57.88 27.80
N ARG A 123 -4.61 57.52 28.38
CA ARG A 123 -5.84 58.32 28.40
C ARG A 123 -5.96 59.12 29.70
#